data_AF-A0A124IS16-F1
#
_entry.id   AF-A0A124IS16-F1
#
_cell.length_a   1.000
_cell.length_b   1.000
_cell.length_c   1.000
_cell.angle_alpha   90.00
_cell.angle_beta   90.00
_cell.angle_gamma   90.00
#
_symmetry.space_group_name_H-M   'P 1'
#
loop_
_entity.id
_entity.type
_entity.pdbx_description
1 polymer ?
#
loop_
_entity_poly.entity_id
_entity_poly.type
_entity_poly.pdbx_seq_one_letter_code
_entity_poly.pdbx_strand_id
1 'polypeptide(L)'
;MLAERLTRLKPLRVLVTIESGDPQLNRGAAEFLARALRGPLDVEANGLSVSLTFRWSLASKVAEMISSEGDSVLDFEIADDQVTIVTKKGLVATIRIDVRSNGYVSEVEGVVSIDRAPFEIDES
;
A
#
# COMPACT_ATOMS: atom_id res chain seq x y z
N MET A 1 10.73 -21.80 6.27
CA MET A 1 11.81 -21.13 5.51
C MET A 1 11.39 -19.86 4.77
N LEU A 2 10.38 -19.85 3.88
CA LEU A 2 10.03 -18.66 3.07
C LEU A 2 9.26 -17.59 3.87
N ALA A 3 8.21 -18.01 4.59
CA ALA A 3 7.50 -17.14 5.53
C ALA A 3 8.41 -16.61 6.65
N GLU A 4 9.41 -17.38 7.11
CA GLU A 4 10.42 -16.90 8.08
C GLU A 4 11.39 -15.87 7.51
N ARG A 5 11.58 -15.85 6.19
CA ARG A 5 12.51 -14.92 5.53
C ARG A 5 11.81 -13.58 5.28
N LEU A 6 10.53 -13.62 4.90
CA LEU A 6 9.68 -12.43 4.71
C LEU A 6 9.24 -11.80 6.03
N THR A 7 8.92 -12.57 7.08
CA THR A 7 8.65 -12.01 8.43
C THR A 7 9.89 -11.45 9.11
N ARG A 8 11.10 -11.79 8.63
CA ARG A 8 12.37 -11.22 9.10
C ARG A 8 12.80 -9.96 8.34
N LEU A 9 12.15 -9.61 7.23
CA LEU A 9 12.41 -8.35 6.56
C LEU A 9 11.91 -7.21 7.46
N LYS A 10 12.73 -6.18 7.62
CA LYS A 10 12.26 -4.93 8.23
C LYS A 10 11.04 -4.46 7.43
N PRO A 11 9.99 -3.94 8.10
CA PRO A 11 8.82 -3.44 7.40
C PRO A 11 9.25 -2.44 6.32
N LEU A 12 8.74 -2.61 5.10
CA LEU A 12 8.97 -1.65 4.02
C LEU A 12 8.32 -0.34 4.46
N ARG A 13 9.11 0.72 4.54
CA ARG A 13 8.65 2.04 4.99
C ARG A 13 9.00 3.07 3.93
N VAL A 14 8.01 3.87 3.57
CA VAL A 14 8.18 5.03 2.68
C VAL A 14 7.70 6.24 3.46
N LEU A 15 8.55 7.26 3.52
CA LEU A 15 8.22 8.56 4.09
C LEU A 15 8.33 9.60 2.99
N VAL A 16 7.27 10.39 2.83
CA VAL A 16 7.25 11.54 1.92
C VAL A 16 6.97 12.79 2.73
N THR A 17 7.85 13.78 2.62
CA THR A 17 7.68 15.09 3.26
C THR A 17 7.35 16.13 2.19
N ILE A 18 6.34 16.94 2.47
CA ILE A 18 5.79 17.93 1.54
C ILE A 18 5.80 19.28 2.24
N GLU A 19 6.52 20.23 1.65
CA GLU A 19 6.62 21.59 2.17
C GLU A 19 6.00 22.56 1.16
N SER A 20 5.12 23.44 1.64
CA SER A 20 4.46 24.44 0.81
C SER A 20 4.06 25.64 1.64
N GLY A 21 4.25 26.84 1.09
CA GLY A 21 3.75 28.09 1.66
C GLY A 21 2.22 28.23 1.56
N ASP A 22 1.57 27.43 0.71
CA ASP A 22 0.12 27.32 0.60
C ASP A 22 -0.37 26.07 1.37
N PRO A 23 -1.14 26.24 2.47
CA PRO A 23 -1.64 25.12 3.26
C PRO A 23 -2.67 24.22 2.55
N GLN A 24 -3.45 24.77 1.60
CA GLN A 24 -4.42 23.97 0.85
C GLN A 24 -3.70 23.06 -0.14
N LEU A 25 -2.71 23.62 -0.86
CA LEU A 25 -1.86 22.84 -1.75
C LEU A 25 -1.11 21.73 -0.98
N ASN A 26 -0.60 22.06 0.21
CA ASN A 26 0.11 21.09 1.04
C ASN A 26 -0.79 19.89 1.38
N ARG A 27 -1.99 20.16 1.92
CA ARG A 27 -2.95 19.12 2.28
C ARG A 27 -3.37 18.30 1.07
N GLY A 28 -3.71 18.94 -0.05
CA GLY A 28 -4.12 18.23 -1.27
C GLY A 28 -3.02 17.33 -1.83
N ALA A 29 -1.76 17.79 -1.83
CA ALA A 29 -0.63 16.97 -2.24
C ALA A 29 -0.41 15.77 -1.30
N ALA A 30 -0.55 15.98 0.01
CA ALA A 30 -0.43 14.91 1.00
C ALA A 30 -1.51 13.84 0.83
N GLU A 31 -2.77 14.26 0.64
CA GLU A 31 -3.89 13.35 0.39
C GLU A 31 -3.71 12.56 -0.92
N PHE A 32 -3.30 13.25 -1.99
CA PHE A 32 -3.02 12.59 -3.27
C PHE A 32 -1.92 11.53 -3.13
N LEU A 33 -0.79 11.91 -2.53
CA LEU A 33 0.35 11.00 -2.35
C LEU A 33 0.01 9.84 -1.43
N ALA A 34 -0.77 10.06 -0.37
CA ALA A 34 -1.23 8.99 0.51
C ALA A 34 -2.05 7.95 -0.24
N ARG A 35 -2.99 8.38 -1.08
CA ARG A 35 -3.81 7.46 -1.88
C ARG A 35 -3.00 6.79 -3.00
N ALA A 36 -2.13 7.52 -3.70
CA ALA A 36 -1.27 6.96 -4.74
C ALA A 36 -0.22 5.98 -4.19
N LEU A 37 0.25 6.19 -2.96
CA LEU A 37 1.17 5.29 -2.26
C LEU A 37 0.48 4.00 -1.85
N ARG A 38 -0.82 4.06 -1.54
CA ARG A 38 -1.64 2.90 -1.16
C ARG A 38 -1.74 1.88 -2.28
N GLY A 39 -2.13 2.30 -3.48
CA GLY A 39 -2.41 1.41 -4.60
C GLY A 39 -3.05 2.13 -5.79
N PRO A 40 -3.79 1.41 -6.64
CA PRO A 40 -4.55 2.02 -7.73
C PRO A 40 -5.50 3.12 -7.24
N LEU A 41 -5.59 4.19 -8.00
CA LEU A 41 -6.56 5.27 -7.81
C LEU A 41 -7.66 5.15 -8.83
N ASP A 42 -8.87 4.80 -8.37
CA ASP A 42 -10.05 4.78 -9.21
C ASP A 42 -10.77 6.13 -9.16
N VAL A 43 -10.98 6.72 -10.33
CA VAL A 43 -11.65 8.01 -10.51
C VAL A 43 -12.80 7.81 -11.48
N GLU A 44 -14.01 8.09 -11.02
CA GLU A 44 -15.21 8.06 -11.85
C GLU A 44 -15.74 9.48 -12.06
N ALA A 45 -15.93 9.88 -13.31
CA ALA A 45 -16.48 11.18 -13.66
C ALA A 45 -17.28 11.11 -14.98
N ASN A 46 -18.54 11.56 -14.95
CA ASN A 46 -19.41 11.68 -16.14
C ASN A 46 -19.48 10.42 -17.02
N GLY A 47 -19.53 9.23 -16.40
CA GLY A 47 -19.58 7.95 -17.11
C GLY A 47 -18.22 7.44 -17.62
N LEU A 48 -17.13 8.13 -17.31
CA LEU A 48 -15.76 7.67 -17.52
C LEU A 48 -15.20 7.15 -16.20
N SER A 49 -14.77 5.88 -16.20
CA SER A 49 -13.98 5.31 -15.10
C SER A 49 -12.52 5.20 -15.53
N VAL A 50 -11.63 5.78 -14.74
CA VAL A 50 -10.18 5.76 -14.94
C VAL A 50 -9.53 5.15 -13.71
N SER A 51 -8.76 4.08 -13.91
CA SER A 51 -7.89 3.51 -12.87
C SER A 51 -6.44 3.91 -13.14
N LEU A 52 -5.81 4.57 -12.17
CA LEU A 52 -4.43 5.01 -12.23
C LEU A 52 -3.57 4.15 -11.31
N THR A 53 -2.70 3.32 -11.88
CA THR A 53 -1.78 2.48 -11.11
C THR A 53 -0.37 3.05 -11.11
N PHE A 54 0.18 3.24 -9.92
CA PHE A 54 1.56 3.73 -9.74
C PHE A 54 2.50 2.56 -9.44
N ARG A 55 3.48 2.33 -10.31
CA ARG A 55 4.51 1.28 -10.11
C ARG A 55 5.34 1.46 -8.84
N TRP A 56 5.37 2.67 -8.28
CA TRP A 56 6.05 2.98 -7.03
C TRP A 56 5.14 2.85 -5.80
N SER A 57 3.84 2.60 -5.97
CA SER A 57 2.92 2.33 -4.85
C SER A 57 3.38 1.12 -4.05
N LEU A 58 3.06 1.12 -2.75
CA LEU A 58 3.38 0.00 -1.87
C LEU A 58 2.68 -1.28 -2.33
N ALA A 59 1.41 -1.22 -2.76
CA ALA A 59 0.72 -2.38 -3.31
C ALA A 59 1.44 -2.97 -4.53
N SER A 60 1.93 -2.13 -5.46
CA SER A 60 2.70 -2.60 -6.62
C SER A 60 4.03 -3.22 -6.19
N LYS A 61 4.74 -2.60 -5.24
CA LYS A 61 6.01 -3.14 -4.72
C LYS A 61 5.83 -4.47 -4.01
N VAL A 62 4.77 -4.60 -3.22
CA VAL A 62 4.43 -5.87 -2.54
C VAL A 62 4.06 -6.94 -3.57
N ALA A 63 3.27 -6.63 -4.59
CA ALA A 63 2.96 -7.56 -5.66
C ALA A 63 4.20 -8.03 -6.44
N GLU A 64 5.13 -7.12 -6.74
CA GLU A 64 6.43 -7.45 -7.34
C GLU A 64 7.24 -8.39 -6.43
N MET A 65 7.29 -8.12 -5.12
CA MET A 65 7.98 -8.99 -4.15
C MET A 65 7.36 -10.39 -4.12
N ILE A 66 6.02 -10.49 -4.01
CA ILE A 66 5.28 -11.76 -4.00
C ILE A 66 5.61 -12.58 -5.26
N SER A 67 5.53 -11.93 -6.43
CA SER A 67 5.83 -12.59 -7.71
C SER A 67 7.29 -13.05 -7.80
N SER A 68 8.24 -12.24 -7.32
CA SER A 68 9.67 -12.59 -7.35
C SER A 68 10.02 -13.81 -6.49
N GLU A 69 9.22 -14.09 -5.46
CA GLU A 69 9.33 -15.25 -4.57
C GLU A 69 8.53 -16.47 -5.08
N GLY A 70 8.01 -16.39 -6.32
CA GLY A 70 7.22 -17.45 -6.95
C GLY A 70 5.92 -17.75 -6.21
N ASP A 71 5.33 -16.74 -5.56
CA ASP A 71 4.00 -16.78 -4.97
C ASP A 71 3.03 -15.95 -5.83
N SER A 72 1.74 -15.99 -5.51
CA SER A 72 0.71 -15.23 -6.22
C SER A 72 -0.33 -14.68 -5.26
N VAL A 73 -0.95 -13.57 -5.66
CA VAL A 73 -2.05 -12.96 -4.90
C VAL A 73 -3.28 -13.86 -5.00
N LEU A 74 -3.83 -14.22 -3.83
CA LEU A 74 -5.10 -14.92 -3.69
C LEU A 74 -6.25 -13.90 -3.57
N ASP A 75 -6.05 -12.89 -2.72
CA ASP A 75 -7.05 -11.87 -2.44
C ASP A 75 -6.40 -10.49 -2.18
N PHE A 76 -7.15 -9.44 -2.48
CA PHE A 76 -6.70 -8.05 -2.41
C PHE A 76 -7.85 -7.12 -2.02
N GLU A 77 -7.70 -6.46 -0.88
CA GLU A 77 -8.70 -5.54 -0.34
C GLU A 77 -8.08 -4.17 -0.08
N ILE A 78 -8.74 -3.12 -0.58
CA ILE A 78 -8.39 -1.72 -0.30
C ILE A 78 -9.49 -1.12 0.58
N ALA A 79 -9.14 -0.76 1.81
CA ALA A 79 -9.94 0.06 2.71
C ALA A 79 -9.37 1.48 2.83
N ASP A 80 -10.09 2.35 3.54
CA ASP A 80 -9.77 3.77 3.67
C ASP A 80 -8.50 4.08 4.47
N ASP A 81 -8.01 3.17 5.31
CA ASP A 81 -6.82 3.30 6.15
C ASP A 81 -5.80 2.16 5.94
N GLN A 82 -6.25 1.05 5.34
CA GLN A 82 -5.48 -0.18 5.22
C GLN A 82 -5.65 -0.83 3.85
N VAL A 83 -4.60 -1.46 3.34
CA VAL A 83 -4.68 -2.46 2.26
C VAL A 83 -4.22 -3.79 2.78
N THR A 84 -4.96 -4.84 2.44
CA THR A 84 -4.62 -6.20 2.79
C THR A 84 -4.42 -7.01 1.51
N ILE A 85 -3.29 -7.71 1.42
CA ILE A 85 -2.96 -8.59 0.29
C ILE A 85 -2.71 -9.99 0.86
N VAL A 86 -3.53 -10.95 0.46
CA VAL A 86 -3.40 -12.35 0.85
C VAL A 86 -2.76 -13.11 -0.30
N THR A 87 -1.77 -13.94 -0.01
CA THR A 87 -1.10 -14.78 -1.01
C THR A 87 -1.53 -16.23 -0.93
N LYS A 88 -1.38 -16.99 -2.02
CA LYS A 88 -1.70 -18.43 -2.05
C LYS A 88 -0.88 -19.26 -1.08
N LYS A 89 0.37 -18.86 -0.79
CA LYS A 89 1.21 -19.54 0.23
C LYS A 89 0.88 -19.13 1.67
N GLY A 90 -0.21 -18.40 1.91
CA GLY A 90 -0.68 -18.07 3.24
C GLY A 90 0.09 -16.94 3.90
N LEU A 91 0.51 -15.94 3.13
CA LEU A 91 1.05 -14.69 3.67
C LEU A 91 -0.01 -13.59 3.60
N VAL A 92 0.02 -12.69 4.59
CA VAL A 92 -0.83 -11.51 4.65
C VAL A 92 0.09 -10.29 4.70
N ALA A 93 0.12 -9.51 3.63
CA ALA A 93 0.77 -8.21 3.63
C ALA A 93 -0.26 -7.13 3.96
N THR A 94 0.03 -6.33 4.98
CA THR A 94 -0.80 -5.21 5.41
C THR A 94 -0.07 -3.90 5.13
N ILE A 95 -0.70 -2.99 4.40
CA ILE A 95 -0.18 -1.65 4.11
C ILE A 95 -1.02 -0.65 4.89
N ARG A 96 -0.37 0.17 5.72
CA ARG A 96 -1.00 1.29 6.43
C ARG A 96 -0.39 2.60 5.95
N ILE A 97 -1.23 3.60 5.71
CA ILE A 97 -0.80 4.93 5.30
C ILE A 97 -1.29 5.96 6.32
N ASP A 98 -0.37 6.65 6.95
CA ASP A 98 -0.64 7.74 7.89
C ASP A 98 -0.25 9.08 7.27
N VAL A 99 -1.08 10.10 7.50
CA VAL A 99 -0.81 11.49 7.10
C VAL A 99 -0.80 12.38 8.33
N ARG A 100 0.28 13.14 8.50
CA ARG A 100 0.40 14.17 9.55
C ARG A 100 0.65 15.50 8.87
N SER A 101 0.01 16.57 9.36
CA SER A 101 0.17 17.90 8.78
C SER A 101 0.09 18.98 9.85
N ASN A 102 0.96 19.99 9.75
CA ASN A 102 0.89 21.22 10.54
C ASN A 102 0.41 22.43 9.72
N GLY A 103 -0.04 22.20 8.48
CA GLY A 103 -0.44 23.23 7.52
C GLY A 103 0.64 23.55 6.49
N TYR A 104 1.90 23.73 6.90
CA TYR A 104 3.00 24.10 5.98
C TYR A 104 3.93 22.95 5.63
N VAL A 105 3.92 21.92 6.47
CA VAL A 105 4.63 20.67 6.28
C VAL A 105 3.63 19.54 6.48
N SER A 106 3.59 18.61 5.54
CA SER A 106 2.90 17.32 5.71
C SER A 106 3.87 16.16 5.54
N GLU A 107 3.63 15.12 6.30
CA GLU A 107 4.34 13.86 6.25
C GLU A 107 3.34 12.76 5.88
N VAL A 108 3.64 12.03 4.82
CA VAL A 108 2.92 10.82 4.42
C VAL A 108 3.83 9.64 4.71
N GLU A 109 3.44 8.79 5.66
CA GLU A 109 4.15 7.58 6.02
C GLU A 109 3.36 6.36 5.56
N GLY A 110 3.97 5.54 4.72
CA GLY A 110 3.45 4.24 4.35
C GLY A 110 4.29 3.12 4.94
N VAL A 111 3.64 2.15 5.60
CA VAL A 111 4.29 1.02 6.27
C VAL A 111 3.67 -0.27 5.77
N VAL A 112 4.50 -1.23 5.38
CA VAL A 112 4.10 -2.60 5.05
C VAL A 112 4.55 -3.56 6.15
N SER A 113 3.62 -4.30 6.73
CA SER A 113 3.90 -5.48 7.55
C SER A 113 3.54 -6.75 6.79
N ILE A 114 4.29 -7.83 7.01
CA ILE A 114 4.03 -9.14 6.39
C ILE A 114 3.95 -10.17 7.51
N ASP A 115 2.81 -10.84 7.59
CA ASP A 115 2.49 -11.85 8.59
C ASP A 115 2.06 -13.15 7.91
N ARG A 116 1.97 -14.24 8.67
CA ARG A 116 1.33 -15.47 8.17
C ARG A 116 -0.18 -15.36 8.32
N ALA A 117 -0.91 -15.88 7.34
CA ALA A 117 -2.35 -16.03 7.43
C ALA A 117 -2.71 -16.91 8.64
N PRO A 118 -3.73 -16.55 9.43
CA PRO A 118 -4.19 -17.37 10.55
C PRO A 118 -5.03 -18.58 10.11
N PHE A 119 -5.11 -18.85 8.81
CA PHE A 119 -5.91 -19.90 8.20
C PHE A 119 -5.08 -20.71 7.19
N GLU A 120 -5.43 -21.98 7.00
CA GLU A 120 -4.88 -22.83 5.94
C GLU A 120 -5.61 -22.52 4.63
N ILE A 121 -4.85 -22.40 3.53
CA ILE A 121 -5.40 -22.25 2.19
C ILE A 121 -5.48 -23.63 1.58
N ASP A 122 -6.69 -24.13 1.37
CA ASP A 122 -6.93 -25.43 0.76
C ASP A 122 -6.83 -25.30 -0.78
N GLU A 123 -5.81 -25.91 -1.39
CA GLU A 123 -5.66 -25.97 -2.85
C GLU A 123 -6.48 -27.16 -3.38
N SER A 124 -7.80 -26.97 -3.50
CA SER A 124 -8.69 -27.89 -4.23
C SER A 124 -8.63 -27.67 -5.74
#